data_AF-A0A537NYL0-F1
#
_entry.id   AF-A0A537NYL0-F1
#
_cell.length_a   1.000
_cell.length_b   1.000
_cell.length_c   1.000
_cell.angle_alpha   90.00
_cell.angle_beta   90.00
_cell.angle_gamma   90.00
#
_symmetry.space_group_name_H-M   'P 1'
#
loop_
_entity.id
_entity.type
_entity.pdbx_description
1 polymer ?
#
loop_
_entity_poly.entity_id
_entity_poly.type
_entity_poly.pdbx_seq_one_letter_code
_entity_poly.pdbx_strand_id
1 'polypeptide(L)'
;MDETVRKISADDINPRYNWGRALPALGTMGVDFEERVDYRRLHRYRLSRVKQALEKSELGALLVFDVNNIRYVTSTKIGEWERDKLCRWALLARDQEPILWDFGSAAVHHKLYTPWLKPENCKAGLIGLRGTVNPAFGLMERHAKEIASLLKEAGVHKMPVGIDIIEPPMMFELQKAGLKIEDGQQVMLEAR
;
A
#
# COMPACT_ATOMS: atom_id res chain seq x y z
N MET A 1 -21.27 -16.95 -2.62
CA MET A 1 -20.50 -16.27 -3.67
C MET A 1 -19.55 -15.34 -2.96
N ASP A 2 -18.26 -15.50 -3.21
CA ASP A 2 -17.19 -14.82 -2.48
C ASP A 2 -17.17 -13.32 -2.87
N GLU A 3 -17.47 -12.43 -1.92
CA GLU A 3 -17.57 -10.98 -2.11
C GLU A 3 -16.29 -10.24 -1.65
N THR A 4 -15.18 -10.94 -1.47
CA THR A 4 -13.94 -10.40 -0.88
C THR A 4 -13.27 -9.30 -1.72
N VAL A 5 -13.39 -9.37 -3.05
CA VAL A 5 -12.95 -8.31 -3.96
C VAL A 5 -14.15 -7.45 -4.35
N ARG A 6 -14.26 -6.26 -3.73
CA ARG A 6 -15.25 -5.24 -4.12
C ARG A 6 -15.12 -4.97 -5.62
N LYS A 7 -16.18 -5.28 -6.37
CA LYS A 7 -16.32 -4.84 -7.75
C LYS A 7 -16.43 -3.31 -7.77
N ILE A 8 -15.61 -2.67 -8.59
CA ILE A 8 -15.67 -1.22 -8.81
C ILE A 8 -17.02 -0.91 -9.45
N SER A 9 -17.80 -0.04 -8.81
CA SER A 9 -19.07 0.43 -9.37
C SER A 9 -18.83 1.57 -10.37
N ALA A 10 -19.83 1.87 -11.21
CA ALA A 10 -19.80 3.05 -12.08
C ALA A 10 -19.59 4.34 -11.26
N ASP A 11 -20.13 4.41 -10.05
CA ASP A 11 -19.96 5.55 -9.14
C ASP A 11 -18.54 5.69 -8.61
N ASP A 12 -17.80 4.58 -8.41
CA ASP A 12 -16.40 4.64 -7.99
C ASP A 12 -15.49 5.17 -9.13
N ILE A 13 -15.85 4.90 -10.39
CA ILE A 13 -15.12 5.36 -11.59
C ILE A 13 -15.41 6.83 -11.89
N ASN A 14 -16.66 7.27 -11.71
CA ASN A 14 -17.09 8.61 -12.08
C ASN A 14 -16.42 9.66 -11.17
N PRO A 15 -15.52 10.52 -11.69
CA PRO A 15 -14.91 11.57 -10.88
C PRO A 15 -15.91 12.64 -10.44
N ARG A 16 -17.11 12.67 -11.04
CA ARG A 16 -18.15 13.69 -10.92
C ARG A 16 -17.68 15.09 -11.36
N TYR A 17 -16.61 15.12 -12.15
CA TYR A 17 -16.06 16.35 -12.70
C TYR A 17 -16.54 16.56 -14.14
N ASN A 18 -17.06 17.75 -14.43
CA ASN A 18 -17.39 18.16 -15.79
C ASN A 18 -16.13 18.72 -16.48
N TRP A 19 -15.56 17.95 -17.40
CA TRP A 19 -14.38 18.35 -18.18
C TRP A 19 -14.68 19.35 -19.31
N GLY A 20 -15.95 19.62 -19.62
CA GLY A 20 -16.39 20.53 -20.67
C GLY A 20 -16.62 21.98 -20.22
N ARG A 21 -16.28 22.33 -18.98
CA ARG A 21 -16.38 23.70 -18.45
C ARG A 21 -15.00 24.27 -18.10
N ALA A 22 -14.94 25.59 -17.90
CA ALA A 22 -13.74 26.23 -17.38
C ALA A 22 -13.33 25.65 -16.02
N LEU A 23 -12.02 25.64 -15.74
CA LEU A 23 -11.49 25.20 -14.44
C LEU A 23 -12.09 26.07 -13.32
N PRO A 24 -12.61 25.46 -12.24
CA PRO A 24 -13.22 26.23 -11.16
C PRO A 24 -12.16 27.02 -10.38
N ALA A 25 -12.47 28.27 -10.04
CA ALA A 25 -11.67 29.11 -9.15
C ALA A 25 -12.08 28.86 -7.69
N LEU A 26 -11.68 27.72 -7.13
CA LEU A 26 -12.02 27.33 -5.75
C LEU A 26 -11.17 28.11 -4.72
N GLY A 27 -11.78 28.43 -3.58
CA GLY A 27 -11.03 28.95 -2.42
C GLY A 27 -10.10 27.90 -1.79
N THR A 28 -9.15 28.34 -0.96
CA THR A 28 -8.16 27.44 -0.32
C THR A 28 -8.76 26.53 0.75
N MET A 29 -9.86 26.95 1.38
CA MET A 29 -10.58 26.18 2.40
C MET A 29 -11.76 25.44 1.79
N GLY A 30 -12.05 24.26 2.35
CA GLY A 30 -13.26 23.50 1.99
C GLY A 30 -14.52 24.19 2.50
N VAL A 31 -15.59 24.05 1.73
CA VAL A 31 -16.95 24.46 2.08
C VAL A 31 -17.89 23.27 1.88
N ASP A 32 -18.97 23.19 2.64
CA ASP A 32 -19.90 22.05 2.67
C ASP A 32 -20.84 21.98 1.47
N PHE A 33 -21.07 23.10 0.78
CA PHE A 33 -21.89 23.18 -0.43
C PHE A 33 -21.12 22.93 -1.75
N GLU A 34 -19.80 22.68 -1.69
CA GLU A 34 -18.96 22.36 -2.85
C GLU A 34 -18.28 21.00 -2.70
N GLU A 35 -18.79 19.97 -3.37
CA GLU A 35 -18.03 18.72 -3.49
C GLU A 35 -16.87 18.90 -4.48
N ARG A 36 -15.65 18.95 -3.96
CA ARG A 36 -14.42 19.10 -4.75
C ARG A 36 -13.83 17.74 -5.12
N VAL A 37 -13.28 17.06 -4.13
CA VAL A 37 -12.74 15.70 -4.27
C VAL A 37 -13.39 14.81 -3.22
N ASP A 38 -14.14 13.81 -3.66
CA ASP A 38 -14.58 12.72 -2.79
C ASP A 38 -13.41 11.75 -2.57
N TYR A 39 -12.64 12.00 -1.51
CA TYR A 39 -11.50 11.16 -1.13
C TYR A 39 -11.94 9.74 -0.75
N ARG A 40 -13.14 9.56 -0.18
CA ARG A 40 -13.61 8.22 0.20
C ARG A 40 -13.90 7.38 -1.03
N ARG A 41 -14.51 7.95 -2.07
CA ARG A 41 -14.63 7.32 -3.38
C ARG A 41 -13.26 7.02 -3.97
N LEU A 42 -12.35 7.99 -3.99
CA LEU A 42 -11.02 7.82 -4.55
C LEU A 42 -10.23 6.69 -3.87
N HIS A 43 -10.31 6.57 -2.54
CA HIS A 43 -9.64 5.49 -1.79
C HIS A 43 -10.22 4.13 -2.15
N ARG A 44 -11.56 4.00 -2.17
CA ARG A 44 -12.23 2.75 -2.56
C ARG A 44 -11.87 2.34 -3.98
N TYR A 45 -11.91 3.29 -4.92
CA TYR A 45 -11.54 3.05 -6.31
C TYR A 45 -10.11 2.51 -6.44
N ARG A 46 -9.13 3.21 -5.86
CA ARG A 46 -7.71 2.82 -5.95
C ARG A 46 -7.45 1.45 -5.33
N LEU A 47 -7.91 1.21 -4.11
CA LEU A 47 -7.70 -0.08 -3.44
C LEU A 47 -8.38 -1.21 -4.23
N SER A 48 -9.58 -0.99 -4.74
CA SER A 48 -10.28 -1.99 -5.55
C SER A 48 -9.57 -2.28 -6.87
N ARG A 49 -8.95 -1.27 -7.51
CA ARG A 49 -8.12 -1.46 -8.71
C ARG A 49 -6.91 -2.34 -8.41
N VAL A 50 -6.19 -2.10 -7.31
CA VAL A 50 -5.04 -2.94 -6.92
C VAL A 50 -5.50 -4.36 -6.60
N LYS A 51 -6.58 -4.54 -5.83
CA LYS A 51 -7.13 -5.87 -5.54
C LYS A 51 -7.53 -6.62 -6.83
N GLN A 52 -8.13 -5.95 -7.81
CA GLN A 52 -8.46 -6.57 -9.10
C GLN A 52 -7.23 -6.92 -9.94
N ALA A 53 -6.22 -6.05 -9.98
CA ALA A 53 -4.97 -6.33 -10.69
C ALA A 53 -4.22 -7.51 -10.05
N LEU A 54 -4.16 -7.55 -8.71
CA LEU A 54 -3.62 -8.67 -7.96
C LEU A 54 -4.40 -9.95 -8.26
N GLU A 55 -5.73 -9.90 -8.27
CA GLU A 55 -6.58 -11.07 -8.50
C GLU A 55 -6.34 -11.70 -9.89
N LYS A 56 -6.10 -10.86 -10.91
CA LYS A 56 -5.79 -11.29 -12.28
C LYS A 56 -4.35 -11.78 -12.50
N SER A 57 -3.48 -11.62 -11.50
CA SER A 57 -2.09 -12.05 -11.56
C SER A 57 -1.90 -13.45 -10.96
N GLU A 58 -0.68 -13.98 -11.01
CA GLU A 58 -0.30 -15.21 -10.29
C GLU A 58 0.20 -14.94 -8.86
N LEU A 59 0.26 -13.66 -8.43
CA LEU A 59 0.82 -13.27 -7.14
C LEU A 59 -0.18 -13.50 -6.01
N GLY A 60 0.30 -13.94 -4.84
CA GLY A 60 -0.51 -14.02 -3.62
C GLY A 60 -0.62 -12.70 -2.87
N ALA A 61 0.37 -11.83 -3.04
CA ALA A 61 0.42 -10.53 -2.39
C ALA A 61 1.31 -9.54 -3.16
N LEU A 62 1.09 -8.26 -2.87
CA LEU A 62 1.98 -7.16 -3.24
C LEU A 62 2.63 -6.61 -1.98
N LEU A 63 3.96 -6.50 -1.99
CA LEU A 63 4.75 -5.82 -0.99
C LEU A 63 5.43 -4.61 -1.64
N VAL A 64 4.95 -3.42 -1.33
CA VAL A 64 5.33 -2.18 -2.02
C VAL A 64 6.16 -1.26 -1.13
N PHE A 65 7.31 -0.82 -1.65
CA PHE A 65 8.20 0.17 -1.04
C PHE A 65 8.24 1.48 -1.84
N ASP A 66 7.80 1.50 -3.11
CA ASP A 66 7.68 2.75 -3.86
C ASP A 66 6.62 3.64 -3.21
N VAL A 67 7.00 4.87 -2.90
CA VAL A 67 6.13 5.78 -2.14
C VAL A 67 4.86 6.16 -2.90
N ASN A 68 4.90 6.15 -4.23
CA ASN A 68 3.71 6.37 -5.03
C ASN A 68 2.80 5.14 -4.98
N ASN A 69 3.33 3.91 -4.99
CA ASN A 69 2.55 2.69 -4.84
C ASN A 69 1.95 2.59 -3.44
N ILE A 70 2.73 2.87 -2.39
CA ILE A 70 2.24 2.95 -1.02
C ILE A 70 1.10 3.97 -0.94
N ARG A 71 1.29 5.19 -1.46
CA ARG A 71 0.23 6.22 -1.48
C ARG A 71 -0.99 5.77 -2.27
N TYR A 72 -0.83 5.03 -3.36
CA TYR A 72 -1.96 4.55 -4.14
C TYR A 72 -2.79 3.51 -3.36
N VAL A 73 -2.13 2.57 -2.69
CA VAL A 73 -2.76 1.50 -1.89
C VAL A 73 -3.38 2.04 -0.60
N THR A 74 -2.70 2.96 0.09
CA THR A 74 -3.03 3.35 1.48
C THR A 74 -3.50 4.80 1.63
N SER A 75 -3.35 5.62 0.59
CA SER A 75 -3.67 7.06 0.60
C SER A 75 -2.95 7.88 1.68
N THR A 76 -1.80 7.40 2.16
CA THR A 76 -0.98 8.06 3.18
C THR A 76 0.39 8.47 2.65
N LYS A 77 0.96 9.53 3.22
CA LYS A 77 2.23 10.17 2.87
C LYS A 77 2.77 10.89 4.11
N ILE A 78 4.07 10.83 4.38
CA ILE A 78 4.67 11.46 5.58
C ILE A 78 5.63 12.61 5.24
N GLY A 79 5.56 13.11 4.01
CA GLY A 79 6.41 14.17 3.49
C GLY A 79 7.38 13.69 2.41
N GLU A 80 8.03 14.63 1.74
CA GLU A 80 8.84 14.31 0.56
C GLU A 80 10.18 13.63 0.92
N TRP A 81 10.70 13.91 2.12
CA TRP A 81 11.96 13.37 2.66
C TRP A 81 12.03 11.83 2.69
N GLU A 82 10.89 11.13 2.71
CA GLU A 82 10.85 9.66 2.77
C GLU A 82 11.18 9.00 1.40
N ARG A 83 11.07 9.77 0.28
CA ARG A 83 11.02 9.20 -1.07
C ARG A 83 12.23 8.35 -1.42
N ASP A 84 13.41 8.77 -0.99
CA ASP A 84 14.67 8.11 -1.30
C ASP A 84 15.10 7.11 -0.22
N LYS A 85 14.28 6.85 0.80
CA LYS A 85 14.72 6.16 2.02
C LYS A 85 14.36 4.68 2.09
N LEU A 86 13.35 4.22 1.36
CA LEU A 86 12.86 2.82 1.39
C LEU A 86 12.55 2.31 2.82
N CYS A 87 12.13 3.19 3.73
CA CYS A 87 11.94 2.88 5.14
C CYS A 87 10.48 2.63 5.54
N ARG A 88 9.57 2.75 4.58
CA ARG A 88 8.13 2.59 4.72
C ARG A 88 7.67 1.60 3.67
N TRP A 89 6.73 0.73 4.02
CA TRP A 89 6.21 -0.27 3.08
C TRP A 89 4.77 -0.64 3.39
N ALA A 90 4.06 -1.13 2.38
CA ALA A 90 2.73 -1.69 2.56
C ALA A 90 2.65 -3.11 2.01
N LEU A 91 1.88 -3.96 2.69
CA LEU A 91 1.57 -5.33 2.28
C LEU A 91 0.08 -5.41 1.96
N LEU A 92 -0.25 -5.94 0.79
CA LEU A 92 -1.62 -6.28 0.39
C LEU A 92 -1.66 -7.73 -0.10
N ALA A 93 -2.16 -8.63 0.76
CA ALA A 93 -2.48 -9.99 0.37
C ALA A 93 -3.86 -10.05 -0.29
N ARG A 94 -4.13 -11.10 -1.08
CA ARG A 94 -5.47 -11.37 -1.61
C ARG A 94 -6.50 -11.41 -0.48
N ASP A 95 -7.67 -10.85 -0.75
CA ASP A 95 -8.81 -10.80 0.19
C ASP A 95 -8.54 -10.14 1.55
N GLN A 96 -7.42 -9.41 1.69
CA GLN A 96 -7.06 -8.68 2.90
C GLN A 96 -7.14 -7.16 2.72
N GLU A 97 -7.17 -6.45 3.84
CA GLU A 97 -6.94 -5.01 3.88
C GLU A 97 -5.43 -4.72 3.93
N PRO A 98 -4.97 -3.59 3.35
CA PRO A 98 -3.56 -3.27 3.34
C PRO A 98 -3.03 -3.05 4.75
N ILE A 99 -1.82 -3.54 5.00
CA ILE A 99 -1.05 -3.30 6.22
C ILE A 99 0.08 -2.36 5.86
N LEU A 100 0.27 -1.31 6.65
CA LEU A 100 1.26 -0.27 6.44
C LEU A 100 2.24 -0.24 7.60
N TRP A 101 3.54 -0.33 7.31
CA TRP A 101 4.60 -0.06 8.27
C TRP A 101 5.23 1.28 7.98
N ASP A 102 5.42 2.05 9.04
CA ASP A 102 5.97 3.40 8.99
C ASP A 102 6.76 3.70 10.28
N PHE A 103 7.44 4.84 10.35
CA PHE A 103 8.07 5.30 11.60
C PHE A 103 7.05 5.34 12.74
N GLY A 104 7.49 5.09 13.97
CA GLY A 104 6.58 5.01 15.12
C GLY A 104 5.63 6.21 15.27
N SER A 105 6.14 7.43 15.09
CA SER A 105 5.32 8.66 15.10
C SER A 105 4.32 8.71 13.95
N ALA A 106 4.72 8.31 12.74
CA ALA A 106 3.85 8.24 11.58
C ALA A 106 2.78 7.15 11.73
N ALA A 107 3.13 5.97 12.25
CA ALA A 107 2.18 4.91 12.55
C ALA A 107 1.09 5.38 13.53
N VAL A 108 1.46 6.14 14.57
CA VAL A 108 0.50 6.77 15.49
C VAL A 108 -0.37 7.78 14.76
N HIS A 109 0.22 8.65 13.93
CA HIS A 109 -0.53 9.62 13.13
C HIS A 109 -1.55 8.94 12.20
N HIS A 110 -1.17 7.86 11.52
CA HIS A 110 -2.08 7.12 10.64
C HIS A 110 -3.25 6.52 11.42
N LYS A 111 -3.01 5.94 12.61
CA LYS A 111 -4.09 5.42 13.48
C LYS A 111 -5.12 6.47 13.86
N LEU A 112 -4.69 7.72 14.05
CA LEU A 112 -5.55 8.82 14.46
C LEU A 112 -6.33 9.43 13.28
N TYR A 113 -5.69 9.55 12.11
CA TYR A 113 -6.19 10.41 11.03
C TYR A 113 -6.54 9.68 9.73
N THR A 114 -6.41 8.36 9.67
CA THR A 114 -6.74 7.57 8.47
C THR A 114 -7.88 6.57 8.72
N PRO A 115 -9.14 7.03 8.88
CA PRO A 115 -10.28 6.16 9.23
C PRO A 115 -10.67 5.16 8.12
N TRP A 116 -9.97 5.12 6.99
CA TRP A 116 -10.11 4.07 5.98
C TRP A 116 -9.16 2.89 6.22
N LEU A 117 -8.13 3.04 7.03
CA LEU A 117 -7.24 1.96 7.43
C LEU A 117 -7.67 1.45 8.80
N LYS A 118 -7.59 0.14 8.99
CA LYS A 118 -7.77 -0.46 10.32
C LYS A 118 -6.61 0.00 11.23
N PRO A 119 -6.87 0.48 12.46
CA PRO A 119 -5.79 0.94 13.34
C PRO A 119 -4.70 -0.11 13.60
N GLU A 120 -5.06 -1.39 13.68
CA GLU A 120 -4.13 -2.53 13.82
C GLU A 120 -3.24 -2.77 12.60
N ASN A 121 -3.66 -2.28 11.43
CA ASN A 121 -2.90 -2.35 10.18
C ASN A 121 -1.92 -1.18 10.01
N CYS A 122 -1.93 -0.19 10.90
CA CYS A 122 -0.94 0.88 10.94
C CYS A 122 0.17 0.52 11.93
N LYS A 123 1.23 -0.12 11.45
CA LYS A 123 2.31 -0.68 12.26
C LYS A 123 3.53 0.25 12.31
N ALA A 124 4.22 0.24 13.44
CA ALA A 124 5.54 0.85 13.53
C ALA A 124 6.57 -0.13 12.94
N GLY A 125 7.47 0.36 12.09
CA GLY A 125 8.51 -0.43 11.47
C GLY A 125 9.68 0.43 11.02
N LEU A 126 10.85 -0.19 10.93
CA LEU A 126 12.06 0.40 10.37
C LEU A 126 12.88 -0.72 9.73
N ILE A 127 13.43 -0.47 8.55
CA ILE A 127 14.38 -1.36 7.88
C ILE A 127 15.67 -0.59 7.55
N GLY A 128 16.27 -0.80 6.38
CA GLY A 128 17.62 -0.35 6.06
C GLY A 128 17.81 1.16 6.01
N LEU A 129 16.77 1.92 5.64
CA LEU A 129 16.87 3.38 5.48
C LEU A 129 18.03 3.74 4.52
N ARG A 130 18.11 3.04 3.38
CA ARG A 130 19.25 3.06 2.43
C ARG A 130 20.60 2.82 3.09
N GLY A 131 20.68 1.76 3.88
CA GLY A 131 21.92 1.35 4.55
C GLY A 131 22.32 2.19 5.77
N THR A 132 21.52 3.18 6.20
CA THR A 132 21.73 3.86 7.49
C THR A 132 21.64 2.85 8.64
N VAL A 133 20.71 1.90 8.54
CA VAL A 133 20.60 0.77 9.44
C VAL A 133 21.31 -0.42 8.82
N ASN A 134 22.37 -0.89 9.48
CA ASN A 134 23.12 -2.05 9.04
C ASN A 134 22.22 -3.32 9.09
N PRO A 135 22.19 -4.17 8.05
CA PRO A 135 21.41 -5.42 8.05
C PRO A 135 21.68 -6.33 9.27
N ALA A 136 22.91 -6.31 9.81
CA ALA A 136 23.29 -7.07 11.00
C ALA A 136 22.52 -6.66 12.27
N PHE A 137 21.84 -5.50 12.27
CA PHE A 137 20.95 -5.09 13.35
C PHE A 137 19.68 -5.95 13.44
N GLY A 138 19.37 -6.76 12.41
CA GLY A 138 18.33 -7.79 12.46
C GLY A 138 16.89 -7.30 12.22
N LEU A 139 16.67 -6.01 11.93
CA LEU A 139 15.32 -5.50 11.65
C LEU A 139 14.71 -6.06 10.36
N MET A 140 15.52 -6.23 9.31
CA MET A 140 15.04 -6.81 8.05
C MET A 140 14.65 -8.29 8.23
N GLU A 141 15.46 -9.07 8.95
CA GLU A 141 15.14 -10.46 9.28
C GLU A 141 13.84 -10.54 10.09
N ARG A 142 13.69 -9.69 11.11
CA ARG A 142 12.48 -9.61 11.93
C ARG A 142 11.24 -9.31 11.08
N HIS A 143 11.30 -8.29 10.24
CA HIS A 143 10.14 -7.92 9.41
C HIS A 143 9.88 -8.91 8.28
N ALA A 144 10.90 -9.59 7.74
CA ALA A 144 10.71 -10.68 6.79
C ALA A 144 9.93 -11.85 7.41
N LYS A 145 10.27 -12.24 8.65
CA LYS A 145 9.53 -13.26 9.41
C LYS A 145 8.10 -12.83 9.73
N GLU A 146 7.90 -11.56 10.10
CA GLU A 146 6.56 -10.98 10.32
C GLU A 146 5.71 -11.07 9.04
N ILE A 147 6.25 -10.62 7.90
CA ILE A 147 5.56 -10.65 6.60
C ILE A 147 5.23 -12.10 6.22
N ALA A 148 6.15 -13.04 6.38
CA ALA A 148 5.90 -14.45 6.10
C ALA A 148 4.78 -15.04 6.98
N SER A 149 4.72 -14.68 8.27
CA SER A 149 3.61 -15.08 9.15
C SER A 149 2.28 -14.53 8.66
N LEU A 150 2.22 -13.24 8.34
CA LEU A 150 1.00 -12.58 7.85
C LEU A 150 0.50 -13.21 6.54
N LEU A 151 1.40 -13.57 5.63
CA LEU A 151 1.06 -14.25 4.38
C LEU A 151 0.60 -15.69 4.62
N LYS A 152 1.09 -16.36 5.66
CA LYS A 152 0.62 -17.68 6.08
C LYS A 152 -0.78 -17.60 6.67
N GLU A 153 -1.03 -16.62 7.53
CA GLU A 153 -2.35 -16.32 8.10
C GLU A 153 -3.37 -15.97 7.01
N ALA A 154 -2.95 -15.22 5.98
CA ALA A 154 -3.77 -14.92 4.81
C ALA A 154 -3.94 -16.09 3.82
N GLY A 155 -3.32 -17.25 4.06
CA GLY A 155 -3.46 -18.44 3.21
C GLY A 155 -2.67 -18.41 1.89
N VAL A 156 -1.92 -17.33 1.60
CA VAL A 156 -1.22 -17.11 0.32
C VAL A 156 0.28 -17.38 0.36
N HIS A 157 0.84 -17.85 1.48
CA HIS A 157 2.28 -18.10 1.66
C HIS A 157 2.96 -19.02 0.64
N LYS A 158 2.22 -19.85 -0.10
CA LYS A 158 2.76 -20.71 -1.17
C LYS A 158 2.79 -20.02 -2.55
N MET A 159 2.11 -18.89 -2.68
CA MET A 159 2.07 -18.11 -3.90
C MET A 159 3.25 -17.11 -3.92
N PRO A 160 3.68 -16.64 -5.10
CA PRO A 160 4.70 -15.61 -5.19
C PRO A 160 4.24 -14.26 -4.60
N VAL A 161 5.19 -13.51 -4.04
CA VAL A 161 5.01 -12.15 -3.54
C VAL A 161 5.61 -11.18 -4.55
N GLY A 162 4.79 -10.31 -5.12
CA GLY A 162 5.26 -9.27 -6.03
C GLY A 162 5.84 -8.10 -5.25
N ILE A 163 7.03 -7.65 -5.66
CA ILE A 163 7.72 -6.50 -5.09
C ILE A 163 7.97 -5.46 -6.17
N ASP A 164 7.77 -4.18 -5.87
CA ASP A 164 8.04 -3.08 -6.81
C ASP A 164 9.52 -2.66 -6.82
N ILE A 165 10.04 -2.20 -5.69
CA ILE A 165 11.43 -1.83 -5.46
C ILE A 165 11.84 -2.32 -4.07
N ILE A 166 13.10 -2.67 -3.86
CA ILE A 166 13.54 -3.20 -2.56
C ILE A 166 15.06 -3.06 -2.38
N GLU A 167 15.50 -2.93 -1.13
CA GLU A 167 16.91 -3.07 -0.78
C GLU A 167 17.33 -4.55 -0.87
N PRO A 168 18.44 -4.91 -1.54
CA PRO A 168 18.86 -6.31 -1.67
C PRO A 168 18.93 -7.09 -0.34
N PRO A 169 19.42 -6.51 0.78
CA PRO A 169 19.41 -7.21 2.06
C PRO A 169 18.00 -7.58 2.56
N MET A 170 16.99 -6.72 2.35
CA MET A 170 15.61 -7.04 2.70
C MET A 170 15.05 -8.16 1.80
N MET A 171 15.37 -8.12 0.50
CA MET A 171 14.97 -9.18 -0.44
C MET A 171 15.54 -10.55 -0.03
N PHE A 172 16.82 -10.59 0.36
CA PHE A 172 17.45 -11.82 0.84
C PHE A 172 16.79 -12.37 2.10
N GLU A 173 16.44 -11.51 3.06
CA GLU A 173 15.74 -11.94 4.28
C GLU A 173 14.33 -12.49 3.98
N LEU A 174 13.59 -11.91 3.02
CA LEU A 174 12.31 -12.45 2.57
C LEU A 174 12.46 -13.84 1.94
N GLN A 175 13.48 -14.03 1.11
CA GLN A 175 13.77 -15.33 0.50
C GLN A 175 14.18 -16.38 1.55
N LYS A 176 14.99 -16.01 2.54
CA LYS A 176 15.34 -16.87 3.70
C LYS A 176 14.11 -17.22 4.54
N ALA A 177 13.13 -16.32 4.63
CA ALA A 177 11.85 -16.58 5.26
C ALA A 177 10.92 -17.51 4.45
N GLY A 178 11.38 -18.01 3.29
CA GLY A 178 10.68 -18.97 2.45
C GLY A 178 9.72 -18.34 1.44
N LEU A 179 9.78 -17.01 1.25
CA LEU A 179 8.92 -16.32 0.30
C LEU A 179 9.52 -16.40 -1.11
N LYS A 180 8.68 -16.79 -2.08
CA LYS A 180 9.02 -16.68 -3.50
C LYS A 180 8.79 -15.24 -3.95
N ILE A 181 9.84 -14.55 -4.39
CA ILE A 181 9.78 -13.14 -4.80
C ILE A 181 9.71 -13.06 -6.32
N GLU A 182 8.80 -12.22 -6.83
CA GLU A 182 8.60 -11.94 -8.26
C GLU A 182 8.44 -10.42 -8.48
N ASP A 183 8.47 -9.99 -9.74
CA ASP A 183 8.19 -8.59 -10.10
C ASP A 183 6.72 -8.23 -9.80
N GLY A 184 6.51 -7.23 -8.96
CA GLY A 184 5.20 -6.65 -8.66
C GLY A 184 4.90 -5.39 -9.47
N GLN A 185 5.88 -4.84 -10.19
CA GLN A 185 5.75 -3.54 -10.84
C GLN A 185 4.67 -3.53 -11.91
N GLN A 186 4.59 -4.56 -12.76
CA GLN A 186 3.59 -4.62 -13.82
C GLN A 186 2.16 -4.70 -13.27
N VAL A 187 1.95 -5.42 -12.16
CA VAL A 187 0.64 -5.50 -11.50
C VAL A 187 0.24 -4.15 -10.92
N MET A 188 1.19 -3.41 -10.33
CA MET A 188 0.93 -2.04 -9.86
C MET A 188 0.68 -1.05 -11.00
N LEU A 189 1.33 -1.19 -12.15
CA LEU A 189 1.08 -0.34 -13.31
C LEU A 189 -0.30 -0.61 -13.91
N GLU A 190 -0.70 -1.87 -14.06
CA GLU A 190 -2.04 -2.25 -14.53
C GLU A 190 -3.15 -1.69 -13.62
N ALA A 191 -2.90 -1.58 -12.31
CA ALA A 191 -3.87 -1.01 -11.40
C ALA A 191 -4.13 0.50 -11.63
N ARG A 192 -3.17 1.25 -12.19
CA ARG A 192 -3.11 2.72 -12.11
C ARG A 192 -3.71 3.45 -13.30
#